data_AF-A0A0F2LAV5-F1
#
_entry.id   AF-A0A0F2LAV5-F1
#
_cell.length_a   1.000
_cell.length_b   1.000
_cell.length_c   1.000
_cell.angle_alpha   90.00
_cell.angle_beta   90.00
_cell.angle_gamma   90.00
#
_symmetry.space_group_name_H-M   'P 1'
#
loop_
_entity.id
_entity.type
_entity.pdbx_description
1 polymer ?
#
loop_
_entity_poly.entity_id
_entity_poly.type
_entity_poly.pdbx_seq_one_letter_code
_entity_poly.pdbx_strand_id
1 'polypeptide(L)'
;MQIKLLHRERVEAALEVLELALKGEVGTRLGLVEALKRAYAKRGVEPLRGFSTEGIFDKELATVHVVGVYGAAALSPGDLDNMFYIENRAAQALEIVRDKVTEVVAPDVKEGLKALVAEIKGKDLEDKVFRFLRYAFTGTILGLFSEPLFVKSVRTAEALYPDLEEKFVRYMAFYTAYKIAELIAENAIRGPNDLKIYKYTYCLQLGFQKCKPSDKLIKEVAVNVYKIDKAKVSRLLGGKGVIPKVS
;
A
#
# COMPACT_ATOMS: atom_id res chain seq x y z
N MET A 1 -13.60 -7.17 10.17
CA MET A 1 -12.54 -6.82 9.22
C MET A 1 -11.67 -8.06 9.05
N GLN A 2 -11.53 -8.61 7.84
CA GLN A 2 -10.86 -9.89 7.60
C GLN A 2 -9.75 -9.70 6.57
N ILE A 3 -8.57 -10.25 6.85
CA ILE A 3 -7.45 -10.26 5.92
C ILE A 3 -7.86 -11.03 4.67
N LYS A 4 -7.65 -10.44 3.49
CA LYS A 4 -8.01 -11.08 2.22
C LYS A 4 -7.17 -12.35 1.99
N LEU A 5 -7.81 -13.42 1.51
CA LEU A 5 -7.14 -14.68 1.18
C LEU A 5 -5.97 -14.51 0.21
N LEU A 6 -6.03 -13.52 -0.68
CA LEU A 6 -4.97 -13.17 -1.63
C LEU A 6 -3.64 -12.80 -0.95
N HIS A 7 -3.67 -12.43 0.33
CA HIS A 7 -2.49 -12.04 1.10
C HIS A 7 -2.07 -13.06 2.15
N ARG A 8 -2.67 -14.26 2.16
CA ARG A 8 -2.38 -15.28 3.19
C ARG A 8 -0.88 -15.53 3.34
N GLU A 9 -0.19 -15.91 2.26
CA GLU A 9 1.25 -16.21 2.30
C GLU A 9 2.10 -15.01 2.74
N ARG A 10 1.66 -13.78 2.42
CA ARG A 10 2.33 -12.56 2.87
C ARG A 10 2.19 -12.37 4.38
N VAL A 11 1.00 -12.62 4.91
CA VAL A 11 0.72 -12.52 6.35
C VAL A 11 1.44 -13.62 7.12
N GLU A 12 1.46 -14.85 6.61
CA GLU A 12 2.25 -15.94 7.20
C GLU A 12 3.74 -15.61 7.25
N ALA A 13 4.29 -15.01 6.18
CA ALA A 13 5.67 -14.53 6.19
C ALA A 13 5.90 -13.42 7.22
N ALA A 14 4.96 -12.48 7.34
CA ALA A 14 5.03 -11.39 8.31
C ALA A 14 5.00 -11.91 9.75
N LEU A 15 4.15 -12.89 10.05
CA LEU A 15 4.07 -13.53 11.37
C LEU A 15 5.34 -14.30 11.71
N GLU A 16 5.92 -15.05 10.76
CA GLU A 16 7.22 -15.73 10.95
C GLU A 16 8.32 -14.73 11.32
N VAL A 17 8.40 -13.60 10.61
CA VAL A 17 9.42 -12.57 10.88
C VAL A 17 9.17 -11.89 12.22
N LEU A 18 7.91 -11.63 12.57
CA LEU A 18 7.53 -11.03 13.84
C LEU A 18 7.88 -11.94 15.02
N GLU A 19 7.66 -13.25 14.89
CA GLU A 19 8.02 -14.23 15.92
C GLU A 19 9.53 -14.21 16.23
N LEU A 20 10.38 -14.14 15.19
CA LEU A 20 11.83 -14.01 15.36
C LEU A 20 12.22 -12.73 16.11
N ALA A 21 11.51 -11.63 15.84
CA ALA A 21 11.72 -10.34 16.51
C ALA A 21 11.35 -10.43 18.00
N LEU A 22 10.18 -11.01 18.29
CA LEU A 22 9.64 -11.16 19.64
C LEU A 22 10.48 -12.11 20.52
N LYS A 23 11.07 -13.15 19.91
CA LYS A 23 12.02 -14.05 20.60
C LYS A 23 13.40 -13.45 20.82
N GLY A 24 13.69 -12.28 20.26
CA GLY A 24 15.01 -11.65 20.31
C GLY A 24 16.05 -12.30 19.39
N GLU A 25 15.65 -13.22 18.52
CA GLU A 25 16.52 -13.83 17.51
C GLU A 25 16.93 -12.81 16.43
N VAL A 26 16.09 -11.79 16.23
CA VAL A 26 16.37 -10.62 15.40
C VAL A 26 16.18 -9.36 16.22
N GLY A 27 17.27 -8.63 16.48
CA GLY A 27 17.27 -7.41 17.29
C GLY A 27 17.51 -6.10 16.52
N THR A 28 17.62 -6.16 15.18
CA THR A 28 17.91 -4.99 14.35
C THR A 28 16.98 -4.90 13.15
N ARG A 29 16.72 -3.67 12.69
CA ARG A 29 15.93 -3.43 11.46
C ARG A 29 16.52 -4.14 10.24
N LEU A 30 17.84 -4.11 10.06
CA LEU A 30 18.49 -4.81 8.96
C LEU A 30 18.27 -6.32 9.07
N GLY A 31 18.36 -6.87 10.28
CA GLY A 31 18.01 -8.27 10.54
C GLY A 31 16.57 -8.61 10.15
N LEU A 32 15.60 -7.73 10.45
CA LEU A 32 14.21 -7.91 10.04
C LEU A 32 14.05 -7.90 8.52
N VAL A 33 14.74 -6.98 7.83
CA VAL A 33 14.72 -6.91 6.36
C VAL A 33 15.23 -8.22 5.77
N GLU A 34 16.33 -8.76 6.28
CA GLU A 34 16.89 -10.03 5.80
C GLU A 34 16.00 -11.23 6.14
N ALA A 35 15.38 -11.25 7.33
CA ALA A 35 14.40 -12.27 7.69
C ALA A 35 13.19 -12.23 6.76
N LEU A 36 12.67 -11.04 6.46
CA LEU A 36 11.52 -10.86 5.56
C LEU A 36 11.83 -11.29 4.13
N LYS A 37 13.02 -10.97 3.61
CA LYS A 37 13.49 -11.46 2.31
C LYS A 37 13.45 -12.98 2.24
N ARG A 38 13.99 -13.66 3.26
CA ARG A 38 14.00 -15.14 3.32
C ARG A 38 12.58 -15.71 3.41
N ALA A 39 11.75 -15.14 4.28
CA ALA A 39 10.36 -15.59 4.46
C ALA A 39 9.52 -15.42 3.18
N TYR A 40 9.70 -14.32 2.45
CA TYR A 40 9.05 -14.07 1.17
C TYR A 40 9.55 -15.03 0.08
N ALA A 41 10.87 -15.23 -0.03
CA ALA A 41 11.45 -16.15 -1.01
C ALA A 41 10.95 -17.59 -0.81
N LYS A 42 10.90 -18.07 0.45
CA LYS A 42 10.39 -19.40 0.82
C LYS A 42 8.94 -19.62 0.39
N ARG A 43 8.11 -18.57 0.37
CA ARG A 43 6.68 -18.63 0.05
C ARG A 43 6.33 -18.12 -1.35
N GLY A 44 7.32 -17.74 -2.16
CA GLY A 44 7.08 -17.15 -3.48
C GLY A 44 6.33 -15.81 -3.43
N VAL A 45 6.41 -15.07 -2.32
CA VAL A 45 5.75 -13.78 -2.13
C VAL A 45 6.61 -12.68 -2.74
N GLU A 46 6.04 -11.86 -3.61
CA GLU A 46 6.67 -10.61 -4.05
C GLU A 46 6.31 -9.48 -3.10
N PRO A 47 7.19 -8.49 -2.84
CA PRO A 47 6.82 -7.24 -2.18
C PRO A 47 5.64 -6.54 -2.85
N LEU A 48 4.88 -5.70 -2.12
CA LEU A 48 3.79 -4.90 -2.69
C LEU A 48 4.32 -3.76 -3.58
N ARG A 49 5.05 -4.04 -4.66
CA ARG A 49 5.74 -3.04 -5.48
C ARG A 49 5.01 -2.72 -6.79
N GLY A 50 5.47 -1.65 -7.44
CA GLY A 50 5.23 -1.37 -8.85
C GLY A 50 6.49 -1.71 -9.64
N PHE A 51 6.92 -0.80 -10.51
CA PHE A 51 8.16 -0.97 -11.27
C PHE A 51 9.44 -0.78 -10.44
N SER A 52 9.40 0.03 -9.38
CA SER A 52 10.57 0.29 -8.53
C SER A 52 10.76 -0.81 -7.49
N THR A 53 12.02 -1.20 -7.27
CA THR A 53 12.48 -2.17 -6.26
C THR A 53 13.41 -1.56 -5.20
N GLU A 54 13.69 -0.26 -5.29
CA GLU A 54 14.62 0.44 -4.39
C GLU A 54 14.13 0.36 -2.94
N GLY A 55 14.96 -0.23 -2.06
CA GLY A 55 14.66 -0.36 -0.64
C GLY A 55 13.35 -1.10 -0.34
N ILE A 56 12.88 -1.94 -1.27
CA ILE A 56 11.50 -2.43 -1.22
C ILE A 56 11.21 -3.30 0.01
N PHE A 57 12.15 -4.15 0.43
CA PHE A 57 11.97 -4.99 1.61
C PHE A 57 11.99 -4.18 2.92
N ASP A 58 12.78 -3.10 2.96
CA ASP A 58 12.72 -2.14 4.07
C ASP A 58 11.36 -1.45 4.14
N LYS A 59 10.76 -1.14 2.98
CA LYS A 59 9.39 -0.59 2.88
C LYS A 59 8.31 -1.64 3.18
N GLU A 60 8.59 -2.93 3.02
CA GLU A 60 7.69 -4.03 3.39
C GLU A 60 7.71 -4.35 4.89
N LEU A 61 8.60 -3.75 5.70
CA LEU A 61 8.47 -3.83 7.15
C LEU A 61 7.17 -3.20 7.65
N ALA A 62 6.56 -2.29 6.88
CA ALA A 62 5.18 -1.86 7.08
C ALA A 62 4.19 -3.04 7.13
N THR A 63 4.38 -4.08 6.31
CA THR A 63 3.54 -5.29 6.34
C THR A 63 3.69 -6.02 7.67
N VAL A 64 4.93 -6.24 8.13
CA VAL A 64 5.21 -6.94 9.39
C VAL A 64 4.60 -6.18 10.57
N HIS A 65 4.82 -4.88 10.61
CA HIS A 65 4.32 -4.02 11.68
C HIS A 65 2.78 -3.94 11.69
N VAL A 66 2.15 -3.66 10.53
CA VAL A 66 0.68 -3.59 10.43
C VAL A 66 0.04 -4.93 10.81
N VAL A 67 0.60 -6.06 10.37
CA VAL A 67 0.11 -7.39 10.75
C VAL A 67 0.29 -7.62 12.25
N GLY A 68 1.43 -7.24 12.83
CA GLY A 68 1.68 -7.39 14.26
C GLY A 68 0.72 -6.58 15.12
N VAL A 69 0.50 -5.32 14.79
CA VAL A 69 -0.35 -4.39 15.56
C VAL A 69 -1.84 -4.67 15.35
N TYR A 70 -2.29 -4.74 14.09
CA TYR A 70 -3.73 -4.75 13.77
C TYR A 70 -4.27 -6.11 13.33
N GLY A 71 -3.41 -7.03 12.89
CA GLY A 71 -3.81 -8.37 12.46
C GLY A 71 -3.80 -9.38 13.60
N ALA A 72 -2.64 -9.55 14.23
CA ALA A 72 -2.41 -10.53 15.29
C ALA A 72 -2.56 -9.96 16.72
N ALA A 73 -2.58 -8.63 16.87
CA ALA A 73 -2.52 -7.95 18.16
C ALA A 73 -1.35 -8.42 19.04
N ALA A 74 -0.24 -8.79 18.39
CA ALA A 74 0.99 -9.25 19.03
C ALA A 74 1.95 -8.09 19.38
N LEU A 75 1.67 -6.89 18.85
CA LEU A 75 2.37 -5.65 19.16
C LEU A 75 1.36 -4.57 19.54
N SER A 76 1.75 -3.69 20.45
CA SER A 76 1.14 -2.39 20.65
C SER A 76 1.84 -1.33 19.78
N PRO A 77 1.16 -0.24 19.37
CA PRO A 77 1.83 0.89 18.73
C PRO A 77 2.99 1.41 19.60
N GLY A 78 4.20 1.48 19.04
CA GLY A 78 5.42 1.87 19.77
C GLY A 78 6.30 0.70 20.22
N ASP A 79 5.80 -0.54 20.21
CA ASP A 79 6.62 -1.70 20.53
C ASP A 79 7.76 -1.88 19.51
N LEU A 80 8.88 -2.44 19.98
CA LEU A 80 10.06 -2.75 19.16
C LEU A 80 10.55 -1.54 18.33
N ASP A 81 10.49 -0.33 18.88
CA ASP A 81 10.80 0.92 18.17
C ASP A 81 12.23 0.94 17.59
N ASN A 82 13.19 0.29 18.24
CA ASN A 82 14.54 0.11 17.71
C ASN A 82 14.57 -0.57 16.31
N MET A 83 13.54 -1.32 15.96
CA MET A 83 13.39 -1.98 14.66
C MET A 83 12.32 -1.33 13.77
N PHE A 84 11.21 -0.89 14.36
CA PHE A 84 10.04 -0.33 13.68
C PHE A 84 9.89 1.20 13.80
N TYR A 85 10.95 1.94 14.10
CA TYR A 85 10.89 3.40 14.25
C TYR A 85 10.25 4.15 13.06
N ILE A 86 10.35 3.63 11.83
CA ILE A 86 9.68 4.22 10.65
C ILE A 86 8.18 3.97 10.73
N GLU A 87 7.80 2.72 10.97
CA GLU A 87 6.41 2.27 10.98
C GLU A 87 5.64 2.81 12.19
N ASN A 88 6.27 2.92 13.37
CA ASN A 88 5.69 3.53 14.56
C ASN A 88 5.38 5.02 14.34
N ARG A 89 6.27 5.79 13.70
CA ARG A 89 6.01 7.20 13.35
C ARG A 89 4.94 7.33 12.28
N ALA A 90 4.96 6.46 11.28
CA ALA A 90 3.90 6.41 10.27
C ALA A 90 2.52 6.04 10.87
N ALA A 91 2.49 5.13 11.85
CA ALA A 91 1.27 4.77 12.57
C ALA A 91 0.74 5.95 13.38
N GLN A 92 1.60 6.66 14.13
CA GLN A 92 1.21 7.87 14.86
C GLN A 92 0.63 8.95 13.94
N ALA A 93 1.28 9.19 12.78
CA ALA A 93 0.75 10.12 11.79
C ALA A 93 -0.62 9.67 11.25
N LEU A 94 -0.80 8.37 11.01
CA LEU A 94 -2.07 7.79 10.55
C LEU A 94 -3.19 7.92 11.59
N GLU A 95 -2.89 7.75 12.89
CA GLU A 95 -3.85 8.02 13.98
C GLU A 95 -4.33 9.47 13.95
N ILE A 96 -3.42 10.43 13.78
CA ILE A 96 -3.80 11.85 13.68
C ILE A 96 -4.69 12.09 12.45
N VAL A 97 -4.36 11.48 11.30
CA VAL A 97 -5.23 11.55 10.12
C VAL A 97 -6.61 10.95 10.40
N ARG A 98 -6.67 9.82 11.09
CA ARG A 98 -7.95 9.17 11.43
C ARG A 98 -8.81 10.08 12.31
N ASP A 99 -8.24 10.58 13.40
CA ASP A 99 -9.00 11.14 14.52
C ASP A 99 -9.17 12.66 14.45
N LYS A 100 -8.17 13.37 13.89
CA LYS A 100 -8.12 14.84 13.95
C LYS A 100 -8.36 15.54 12.62
N VAL A 101 -8.10 14.87 11.49
CA VAL A 101 -8.35 15.47 10.18
C VAL A 101 -9.83 15.38 9.84
N THR A 102 -10.47 16.50 9.52
CA THR A 102 -11.83 16.53 8.99
C THR A 102 -11.78 16.87 7.49
N GLU A 103 -12.75 17.62 6.96
CA GLU A 103 -12.71 18.11 5.57
C GLU A 103 -11.57 19.10 5.34
N VAL A 104 -11.19 19.86 6.37
CA VAL A 104 -10.09 20.82 6.34
C VAL A 104 -9.05 20.45 7.39
N VAL A 105 -7.77 20.45 7.00
CA VAL A 105 -6.66 20.21 7.94
C VAL A 105 -6.41 21.50 8.72
N ALA A 106 -6.72 21.51 10.02
CA ALA A 106 -6.47 22.65 10.89
C ALA A 106 -4.95 23.00 10.94
N PRO A 107 -4.58 24.27 11.13
CA PRO A 107 -3.18 24.70 11.10
C PRO A 107 -2.25 23.95 12.08
N ASP A 108 -2.70 23.72 13.30
CA ASP A 108 -1.98 22.98 14.34
C ASP A 108 -1.79 21.49 13.97
N VAL A 109 -2.83 20.87 13.40
CA VAL A 109 -2.76 19.49 12.89
C VAL A 109 -1.79 19.41 11.72
N LYS A 110 -1.77 20.42 10.85
CA LYS A 110 -0.86 20.52 9.71
C LYS A 110 0.60 20.59 10.15
N GLU A 111 0.91 21.43 11.13
CA GLU A 111 2.26 21.53 11.70
C GLU A 111 2.70 20.25 12.39
N GLY A 112 1.82 19.66 13.23
CA GLY A 112 2.10 18.40 13.92
C GLY A 112 2.36 17.24 12.97
N LEU A 113 1.55 17.10 11.90
CA LEU A 113 1.76 16.07 10.87
C LEU A 113 3.06 16.29 10.09
N LYS A 114 3.40 17.54 9.75
CA LYS A 114 4.68 17.84 9.10
C LYS A 114 5.87 17.48 9.97
N ALA A 115 5.81 17.81 11.27
CA ALA A 115 6.86 17.45 12.22
C ALA A 115 7.04 15.93 12.33
N LEU A 116 5.95 15.17 12.51
CA LEU A 116 6.01 13.70 12.58
C LEU A 116 6.54 13.07 11.30
N VAL A 117 6.09 13.53 10.13
CA VAL A 117 6.61 13.02 8.85
C VAL A 117 8.08 13.38 8.67
N ALA A 118 8.54 14.54 9.16
CA ALA A 118 9.95 14.91 9.10
C ALA A 118 10.85 14.00 9.96
N GLU A 119 10.33 13.44 11.06
CA GLU A 119 11.02 12.46 11.92
C GLU A 119 11.15 11.07 11.28
N ILE A 120 10.31 10.73 10.30
CA ILE A 120 10.43 9.46 9.56
C ILE A 120 11.80 9.42 8.88
N LYS A 121 12.52 8.30 9.01
CA LYS A 121 13.80 8.12 8.30
C LYS A 121 13.53 7.86 6.82
N GLY A 122 14.21 8.60 5.97
CA GLY A 122 14.13 8.49 4.50
C GLY A 122 15.22 9.32 3.85
N LYS A 123 15.47 9.11 2.56
CA LYS A 123 16.55 9.81 1.82
C LYS A 123 16.30 11.31 1.66
N ASP A 124 15.05 11.69 1.48
CA ASP A 124 14.57 13.06 1.28
C ASP A 124 13.14 13.18 1.82
N LEU A 125 12.57 14.39 1.79
CA LEU A 125 11.21 14.63 2.25
C LEU A 125 10.18 13.75 1.52
N GLU A 126 10.38 13.54 0.22
CA GLU A 126 9.48 12.73 -0.60
C GLU A 126 9.44 11.27 -0.14
N ASP A 127 10.60 10.63 0.07
CA ASP A 127 10.66 9.24 0.55
C ASP A 127 10.02 9.12 1.94
N LYS A 128 10.16 10.13 2.81
CA LYS A 128 9.49 10.18 4.12
C LYS A 128 7.96 10.23 3.98
N VAL A 129 7.44 11.12 3.15
CA VAL A 129 6.00 11.24 2.85
C VAL A 129 5.47 9.92 2.29
N PHE A 130 6.17 9.32 1.32
CA PHE A 130 5.72 8.06 0.72
C PHE A 130 5.89 6.85 1.64
N ARG A 131 6.79 6.86 2.63
CA ARG A 131 6.83 5.84 3.70
C ARG A 131 5.62 5.92 4.61
N PHE A 132 5.18 7.13 4.97
CA PHE A 132 3.90 7.33 5.66
C PHE A 132 2.72 6.78 4.84
N LEU A 133 2.60 7.20 3.57
CA LEU A 133 1.51 6.72 2.71
C LEU A 133 1.59 5.21 2.46
N ARG A 134 2.80 4.65 2.40
CA ARG A 134 3.03 3.20 2.26
C ARG A 134 2.44 2.42 3.42
N TYR A 135 2.52 2.95 4.64
CA TYR A 135 1.92 2.33 5.82
C TYR A 135 0.40 2.24 5.69
N ALA A 136 -0.25 3.37 5.36
CA ALA A 136 -1.70 3.42 5.11
C ALA A 136 -2.15 2.52 3.95
N PHE A 137 -1.39 2.55 2.84
CA PHE A 137 -1.61 1.67 1.68
C PHE A 137 -1.54 0.19 2.09
N THR A 138 -0.52 -0.20 2.84
CA THR A 138 -0.27 -1.59 3.20
C THR A 138 -1.43 -2.16 4.02
N GLY A 139 -1.85 -1.46 5.08
CA GLY A 139 -3.00 -1.93 5.87
C GLY A 139 -4.30 -1.94 5.07
N THR A 140 -4.49 -1.00 4.13
CA THR A 140 -5.68 -0.99 3.27
C THR A 140 -5.72 -2.17 2.29
N ILE A 141 -4.59 -2.48 1.66
CA ILE A 141 -4.47 -3.63 0.75
C ILE A 141 -4.74 -4.94 1.48
N LEU A 142 -4.13 -5.11 2.67
CA LEU A 142 -4.36 -6.27 3.53
C LEU A 142 -5.80 -6.38 4.04
N GLY A 143 -6.60 -5.31 3.93
CA GLY A 143 -7.96 -5.24 4.44
C GLY A 143 -8.02 -4.97 5.93
N LEU A 144 -6.94 -4.44 6.52
CA LEU A 144 -6.82 -4.04 7.93
C LEU A 144 -7.12 -2.54 8.16
N PHE A 145 -7.11 -1.72 7.12
CA PHE A 145 -7.60 -0.34 7.16
C PHE A 145 -8.70 -0.14 6.13
N SER A 146 -9.57 0.84 6.35
CA SER A 146 -10.62 1.18 5.38
C SER A 146 -10.03 1.99 4.21
N GLU A 147 -10.55 1.75 3.00
CA GLU A 147 -10.15 2.54 1.82
C GLU A 147 -10.39 4.06 2.00
N PRO A 148 -11.50 4.51 2.62
CA PRO A 148 -11.66 5.92 2.96
C PRO A 148 -10.51 6.50 3.80
N LEU A 149 -9.96 5.75 4.76
CA LEU A 149 -8.82 6.21 5.55
C LEU A 149 -7.56 6.38 4.69
N PHE A 150 -7.31 5.47 3.75
CA PHE A 150 -6.20 5.61 2.81
C PHE A 150 -6.37 6.83 1.90
N VAL A 151 -7.56 7.01 1.31
CA VAL A 151 -7.87 8.18 0.48
C VAL A 151 -7.68 9.46 1.28
N LYS A 152 -8.20 9.52 2.51
CA LYS A 152 -8.02 10.63 3.44
C LYS A 152 -6.54 10.91 3.72
N SER A 153 -5.72 9.88 3.88
CA SER A 153 -4.28 10.01 4.10
C SER A 153 -3.56 10.64 2.91
N VAL A 154 -3.90 10.24 1.68
CA VAL A 154 -3.33 10.83 0.46
C VAL A 154 -3.78 12.27 0.27
N ARG A 155 -5.06 12.59 0.50
CA ARG A 155 -5.57 13.97 0.45
C ARG A 155 -4.93 14.88 1.48
N THR A 156 -4.73 14.35 2.68
CA THR A 156 -4.00 15.07 3.73
C THR A 156 -2.58 15.37 3.25
N ALA A 157 -1.87 14.38 2.70
CA ALA A 157 -0.53 14.60 2.15
C ALA A 157 -0.50 15.64 1.01
N GLU A 158 -1.47 15.62 0.09
CA GLU A 158 -1.65 16.65 -0.96
C GLU A 158 -1.76 18.06 -0.36
N ALA A 159 -2.58 18.23 0.68
CA ALA A 159 -2.78 19.53 1.35
C ALA A 159 -1.54 20.01 2.14
N LEU A 160 -0.71 19.08 2.60
CA LEU A 160 0.53 19.39 3.33
C LEU A 160 1.70 19.72 2.38
N TYR A 161 1.77 19.03 1.24
CA TYR A 161 2.90 19.02 0.30
C TYR A 161 2.44 19.22 -1.15
N PRO A 162 1.89 20.40 -1.50
CA PRO A 162 1.31 20.65 -2.83
C PRO A 162 2.33 20.45 -3.98
N ASP A 163 3.62 20.66 -3.74
CA ASP A 163 4.69 20.48 -4.73
C ASP A 163 4.84 19.01 -5.21
N LEU A 164 4.21 18.05 -4.52
CA LEU A 164 4.23 16.63 -4.86
C LEU A 164 2.93 16.15 -5.55
N GLU A 165 2.03 17.05 -5.96
CA GLU A 165 0.71 16.71 -6.55
C GLU A 165 0.78 15.62 -7.62
N GLU A 166 1.66 15.78 -8.64
CA GLU A 166 1.80 14.79 -9.71
C GLU A 166 2.19 13.40 -9.18
N LYS A 167 2.98 13.35 -8.10
CA LYS A 167 3.44 12.09 -7.50
C LYS A 167 2.31 11.42 -6.75
N PHE A 168 1.44 12.17 -6.08
CA PHE A 168 0.23 11.63 -5.46
C PHE A 168 -0.74 11.06 -6.50
N VAL A 169 -0.94 11.73 -7.64
CA VAL A 169 -1.74 11.19 -8.75
C VAL A 169 -1.17 9.86 -9.26
N ARG A 170 0.17 9.77 -9.45
CA ARG A 170 0.84 8.53 -9.83
C ARG A 170 0.71 7.45 -8.76
N TYR A 171 0.74 7.82 -7.49
CA TYR A 171 0.56 6.91 -6.37
C TYR A 171 -0.87 6.37 -6.28
N MET A 172 -1.88 7.19 -6.57
CA MET A 172 -3.26 6.73 -6.70
C MET A 172 -3.48 5.85 -7.93
N ALA A 173 -2.74 6.08 -9.02
CA ALA A 173 -2.73 5.16 -10.15
C ALA A 173 -2.11 3.81 -9.78
N PHE A 174 -1.04 3.83 -8.98
CA PHE A 174 -0.46 2.62 -8.41
C PHE A 174 -1.47 1.87 -7.52
N TYR A 175 -2.16 2.55 -6.61
CA TYR A 175 -3.21 1.93 -5.81
C TYR A 175 -4.37 1.37 -6.64
N THR A 176 -4.83 2.11 -7.65
CA THR A 176 -5.89 1.66 -8.56
C THR A 176 -5.46 0.41 -9.33
N ALA A 177 -4.20 0.28 -9.72
CA ALA A 177 -3.68 -0.94 -10.34
C ALA A 177 -3.78 -2.16 -9.41
N TYR A 178 -3.51 -1.98 -8.10
CA TYR A 178 -3.72 -3.03 -7.10
C TYR A 178 -5.18 -3.44 -7.02
N LYS A 179 -6.08 -2.48 -6.89
CA LYS A 179 -7.52 -2.77 -6.77
C LYS A 179 -8.09 -3.46 -8.00
N ILE A 180 -7.68 -3.05 -9.20
CA ILE A 180 -8.05 -3.74 -10.43
C ILE A 180 -7.46 -5.15 -10.47
N ALA A 181 -6.20 -5.33 -10.08
CA ALA A 181 -5.58 -6.64 -10.04
C ALA A 181 -6.29 -7.59 -9.04
N GLU A 182 -6.75 -7.09 -7.89
CA GLU A 182 -7.57 -7.85 -6.94
C GLU A 182 -8.88 -8.31 -7.59
N LEU A 183 -9.60 -7.39 -8.24
CA LEU A 183 -10.86 -7.71 -8.93
C LEU A 183 -10.67 -8.75 -10.06
N ILE A 184 -9.50 -8.75 -10.72
CA ILE A 184 -9.15 -9.79 -11.69
C ILE A 184 -8.92 -11.12 -10.98
N ALA A 185 -8.20 -11.14 -9.86
CA ALA A 185 -7.94 -12.36 -9.07
C ALA A 185 -9.26 -12.99 -8.61
N GLU A 186 -10.20 -12.16 -8.16
CA GLU A 186 -11.52 -12.56 -7.66
C GLU A 186 -12.53 -12.91 -8.77
N ASN A 187 -12.15 -12.83 -10.05
CA ASN A 187 -13.02 -13.04 -11.22
C ASN A 187 -14.21 -12.07 -11.31
N ALA A 188 -14.10 -10.88 -10.70
CA ALA A 188 -15.07 -9.79 -10.83
C ALA A 188 -14.93 -9.08 -12.19
N ILE A 189 -13.72 -8.98 -12.73
CA ILE A 189 -13.46 -8.49 -14.08
C ILE A 189 -13.33 -9.67 -15.05
N ARG A 190 -14.31 -9.84 -15.94
CA ARG A 190 -14.40 -11.00 -16.84
C ARG A 190 -14.12 -10.65 -18.30
N GLY A 191 -14.34 -9.40 -18.69
CA GLY A 191 -14.12 -8.92 -20.06
C GLY A 191 -13.17 -7.71 -20.18
N PRO A 192 -12.62 -7.47 -21.38
CA PRO A 192 -11.84 -6.25 -21.69
C PRO A 192 -12.65 -4.96 -21.54
N ASN A 193 -13.95 -4.99 -21.82
CA ASN A 193 -14.84 -3.84 -21.65
C ASN A 193 -15.00 -3.48 -20.17
N ASP A 194 -15.28 -4.47 -19.31
CA ASP A 194 -15.35 -4.29 -17.86
C ASP A 194 -14.06 -3.66 -17.35
N LEU A 195 -12.91 -4.23 -17.74
CA LEU A 195 -11.61 -3.72 -17.33
C LEU A 195 -11.43 -2.23 -17.71
N LYS A 196 -11.80 -1.85 -18.93
CA LYS A 196 -11.74 -0.45 -19.36
C LYS A 196 -12.61 0.42 -18.46
N ILE A 197 -13.85 0.02 -18.18
CA ILE A 197 -14.77 0.76 -17.32
C ILE A 197 -14.17 0.91 -15.91
N TYR A 198 -13.75 -0.18 -15.27
CA TYR A 198 -13.15 -0.16 -13.93
C TYR A 198 -11.93 0.75 -13.83
N LYS A 199 -11.07 0.81 -14.87
CA LYS A 199 -9.92 1.72 -14.90
C LYS A 199 -10.29 3.19 -14.77
N TYR A 200 -11.46 3.59 -15.29
CA TYR A 200 -11.94 4.97 -15.22
C TYR A 200 -12.82 5.20 -13.98
N THR A 201 -13.78 4.31 -13.73
CA THR A 201 -14.75 4.49 -12.65
C THR A 201 -14.11 4.43 -11.28
N TYR A 202 -13.08 3.59 -11.09
CA TYR A 202 -12.41 3.48 -9.79
C TYR A 202 -11.73 4.79 -9.37
N CYS A 203 -11.04 5.44 -10.31
CA CYS A 203 -10.43 6.75 -10.05
C CYS A 203 -11.46 7.82 -9.64
N LEU A 204 -12.59 7.85 -10.34
CA LEU A 204 -13.69 8.76 -10.03
C LEU A 204 -14.28 8.48 -8.65
N GLN A 205 -14.43 7.22 -8.26
CA GLN A 205 -14.92 6.82 -6.93
C GLN A 205 -14.00 7.29 -5.80
N LEU A 206 -12.68 7.27 -6.03
CA LEU A 206 -11.70 7.78 -5.06
C LEU A 206 -11.62 9.32 -5.05
N GLY A 207 -12.35 10.00 -5.94
CA GLY A 207 -12.34 11.44 -6.13
C GLY A 207 -11.11 11.97 -6.86
N PHE A 208 -10.24 11.12 -7.41
CA PHE A 208 -9.02 11.55 -8.10
C PHE A 208 -9.23 11.61 -9.61
N GLN A 209 -8.86 12.74 -10.21
CA GLN A 209 -8.76 12.85 -11.66
C GLN A 209 -7.40 12.30 -12.13
N LYS A 210 -7.34 11.76 -13.34
CA LYS A 210 -6.10 11.32 -14.01
C LYS A 210 -5.31 10.20 -13.33
N CYS A 211 -5.82 9.55 -12.27
CA CYS A 211 -5.15 8.40 -11.66
C CYS A 211 -5.29 7.08 -12.43
N LYS A 212 -5.72 7.10 -13.69
CA LYS A 212 -5.97 5.88 -14.46
C LYS A 212 -4.67 5.08 -14.61
N PRO A 213 -4.60 3.81 -14.17
CA PRO A 213 -3.39 3.01 -14.32
C PRO A 213 -3.15 2.59 -15.78
N SER A 214 -1.88 2.41 -16.14
CA SER A 214 -1.49 1.82 -17.42
C SER A 214 -1.71 0.31 -17.41
N ASP A 215 -1.93 -0.28 -18.59
CA ASP A 215 -2.07 -1.75 -18.73
C ASP A 215 -0.79 -2.48 -18.29
N LYS A 216 0.37 -1.86 -18.53
CA LYS A 216 1.66 -2.37 -18.06
C LYS A 216 1.72 -2.44 -16.54
N LEU A 217 1.21 -1.42 -15.85
CA LEU A 217 1.22 -1.40 -14.38
C LEU A 217 0.22 -2.41 -13.79
N ILE A 218 -0.97 -2.52 -14.37
CA ILE A 218 -1.95 -3.56 -13.96
C ILE A 218 -1.33 -4.94 -14.15
N LYS A 219 -0.71 -5.20 -15.31
CA LYS A 219 -0.04 -6.48 -15.59
C LYS A 219 1.07 -6.80 -14.60
N GLU A 220 1.90 -5.80 -14.28
CA GLU A 220 2.98 -5.94 -13.29
C GLU A 220 2.45 -6.42 -11.95
N VAL A 221 1.43 -5.76 -11.41
CA VAL A 221 0.84 -6.12 -10.12
C VAL A 221 0.11 -7.46 -10.19
N ALA A 222 -0.76 -7.64 -11.19
CA ALA A 222 -1.58 -8.83 -11.35
C ALA A 222 -0.73 -10.11 -11.46
N VAL A 223 0.28 -10.09 -12.33
CA VAL A 223 1.09 -11.28 -12.61
C VAL A 223 2.17 -11.47 -11.56
N ASN A 224 2.91 -10.43 -11.20
CA ASN A 224 4.08 -10.62 -10.36
C ASN A 224 3.71 -10.62 -8.87
N VAL A 225 2.83 -9.71 -8.43
CA VAL A 225 2.49 -9.57 -7.01
C VAL A 225 1.37 -10.53 -6.61
N TYR A 226 0.32 -10.63 -7.42
CA TYR A 226 -0.84 -11.50 -7.14
C TYR A 226 -0.79 -12.87 -7.80
N LYS A 227 0.27 -13.17 -8.56
CA LYS A 227 0.49 -14.48 -9.19
C LYS A 227 -0.69 -14.94 -10.04
N ILE A 228 -1.43 -14.00 -10.62
CA ILE A 228 -2.55 -14.29 -11.52
C ILE A 228 -1.97 -14.83 -12.83
N ASP A 229 -2.62 -15.84 -13.41
CA ASP A 229 -2.22 -16.41 -14.69
C ASP A 229 -2.03 -15.34 -15.79
N LYS A 230 -0.86 -15.39 -16.43
CA LYS A 230 -0.42 -14.40 -17.42
C LYS A 230 -1.30 -14.42 -18.67
N ALA A 231 -1.82 -15.57 -19.07
CA ALA A 231 -2.69 -15.67 -20.24
C ALA A 231 -4.06 -15.01 -19.95
N LYS A 232 -4.62 -15.26 -18.76
CA LYS A 232 -5.84 -14.60 -18.27
C LYS A 232 -5.70 -13.07 -18.29
N VAL A 233 -4.63 -12.55 -17.69
CA VAL A 233 -4.36 -11.10 -17.67
C VAL A 233 -4.17 -10.53 -19.08
N SER A 234 -3.41 -11.23 -19.93
CA SER A 234 -3.14 -10.75 -21.30
C SER A 234 -4.41 -10.74 -22.17
N ARG A 235 -5.33 -11.69 -21.99
CA ARG A 235 -6.64 -11.69 -22.66
C ARG A 235 -7.48 -10.48 -22.28
N LEU A 236 -7.48 -10.10 -21.00
CA LEU A 236 -8.22 -8.95 -20.51
C LEU A 236 -7.65 -7.62 -21.03
N LEU A 237 -6.31 -7.49 -21.06
CA LEU A 237 -5.63 -6.26 -21.50
C LEU A 237 -5.55 -6.11 -23.03
N GLY A 238 -5.43 -7.23 -23.76
CA GLY A 238 -5.24 -7.25 -25.23
C GLY A 238 -6.53 -7.24 -26.04
N GLY A 239 -7.68 -7.46 -25.41
CA GLY A 239 -8.96 -7.48 -26.12
C GLY A 239 -9.32 -6.10 -26.70
N LYS A 240 -9.65 -6.05 -28.00
CA LYS A 240 -10.26 -4.88 -28.64
C LYS A 240 -11.67 -4.65 -28.06
N GLY A 241 -11.73 -4.05 -26.88
CA GLY A 241 -13.01 -3.64 -26.29
C GLY A 241 -13.65 -2.54 -27.13
N VAL A 242 -14.82 -2.82 -27.70
CA VAL A 242 -15.69 -1.81 -28.34
C VAL A 242 -16.41 -1.09 -27.23
N ILE A 243 -16.07 0.18 -26.98
CA ILE A 243 -16.88 1.07 -26.15
C ILE A 243 -17.90 1.70 -27.10
N PRO A 244 -19.21 1.52 -26.91
CA PRO A 244 -20.20 2.28 -27.67
C PRO A 244 -19.91 3.77 -27.46
N LYS A 245 -19.74 4.53 -28.55
CA LYS A 245 -19.73 5.99 -28.45
C LYS A 245 -21.10 6.38 -27.92
N VAL A 246 -21.14 6.98 -26.72
CA VAL A 246 -22.33 7.67 -26.25
C VAL A 246 -22.41 8.94 -27.09
N SER A 247 -23.30 8.91 -28.08
CA SER A 247 -23.73 10.06 -28.87
C SER A 247 -24.66 10.94 -28.04
#